data_AF-A0A645HTF3-F1
#
_entry.id   AF-A0A645HTF3-F1
#
_cell.length_a   1.000
_cell.length_b   1.000
_cell.length_c   1.000
_cell.angle_alpha   90.00
_cell.angle_beta   90.00
_cell.angle_gamma   90.00
#
_symmetry.space_group_name_H-M   'P 1'
#
loop_
_entity.id
_entity.type
_entity.pdbx_description
1 polymer ?
#
loop_
_entity_poly.entity_id
_entity_poly.type
_entity_poly.pdbx_seq_one_letter_code
_entity_poly.pdbx_strand_id
1 'polypeptide(L)'
;MGSTDVGDVSYIAPTSMLSAATWPLATPAHSWQAASASGSSLGMKGMLLAAKVLAGAAFDLMSDGGSLVEEAQTEFKKLELDAYKPLYKALH
;
A
#
# COMPACT_ATOMS: atom_id res chain seq x y z
N MET A 1 -7.46 -3.47 6.95
CA MET A 1 -7.31 -4.17 8.24
C MET A 1 -5.89 -4.67 8.33
N GLY A 2 -5.09 -4.13 9.24
CA GLY A 2 -3.66 -4.44 9.34
C GLY A 2 -2.95 -3.40 10.20
N SER A 3 -1.92 -3.84 10.93
CA SER A 3 -0.96 -2.97 11.60
C SER A 3 0.24 -2.86 10.68
N THR A 4 0.36 -1.73 10.00
CA THR A 4 1.41 -1.47 9.00
C THR A 4 1.95 -0.06 9.19
N ASP A 5 3.25 0.11 8.97
CA ASP A 5 3.95 1.39 8.99
C ASP A 5 3.53 2.31 7.83
N VAL A 6 2.92 1.76 6.78
CA VAL A 6 2.34 2.54 5.68
C VAL A 6 1.27 3.53 6.19
N GLY A 7 0.59 3.20 7.30
CA GLY A 7 -0.34 4.10 7.95
C GLY A 7 0.32 5.41 8.36
N ASP A 8 1.53 5.35 8.93
CA ASP A 8 2.28 6.53 9.34
C ASP A 8 2.70 7.41 8.15
N VAL A 9 3.11 6.78 7.04
CA VAL A 9 3.45 7.47 5.79
C VAL A 9 2.21 8.19 5.23
N SER A 10 1.03 7.57 5.35
CA SER A 10 -0.22 8.14 4.87
C SER A 10 -0.67 9.40 5.62
N TYR A 11 -0.07 9.76 6.76
CA TYR A 11 -0.29 11.08 7.37
C TYR A 11 0.63 12.19 6.82
N ILE A 12 1.68 11.82 6.07
CA ILE A 12 2.72 12.74 5.62
C ILE A 12 2.62 12.99 4.12
N ALA A 13 2.19 12.00 3.34
CA ALA A 13 2.11 12.10 1.88
C ALA A 13 0.94 11.30 1.29
N PRO A 14 0.44 11.66 0.09
CA PRO A 14 -0.51 10.85 -0.66
C PRO A 14 0.01 9.41 -0.78
N THR A 15 -0.78 8.45 -0.31
CA THR A 15 -0.35 7.05 -0.17
C THR A 15 -1.46 6.12 -0.64
N SER A 16 -1.10 5.09 -1.39
CA SER A 16 -2.02 4.03 -1.82
C SER A 16 -1.38 2.66 -1.62
N MET A 17 -2.22 1.64 -1.47
CA MET A 17 -1.80 0.25 -1.29
C MET A 17 -2.59 -0.66 -2.22
N LEU A 18 -1.93 -1.69 -2.75
CA LEU A 18 -2.55 -2.69 -3.60
C LEU A 18 -2.60 -4.04 -2.87
N SER A 19 -3.74 -4.72 -2.98
CA SER A 19 -3.87 -6.13 -2.60
C SER A 19 -4.11 -6.98 -3.84
N ALA A 20 -3.37 -8.08 -3.99
CA ALA A 20 -3.52 -9.05 -5.07
C ALA A 20 -3.84 -10.42 -4.49
N ALA A 21 -4.53 -11.26 -5.28
CA ALA A 21 -4.84 -12.63 -4.89
C ALA A 21 -3.58 -13.51 -4.93
N THR A 22 -2.91 -13.63 -3.79
CA THR A 22 -1.72 -14.48 -3.62
C THR A 22 -2.03 -15.75 -2.82
N TRP A 23 -3.16 -15.79 -2.12
CA TRP A 23 -3.60 -16.93 -1.30
C TRP A 23 -4.96 -17.45 -1.77
N PRO A 24 -5.26 -18.74 -1.54
CA PRO A 24 -6.62 -19.26 -1.70
C PRO A 24 -7.63 -18.49 -0.86
N LEU A 25 -8.89 -18.45 -1.32
CA LEU A 25 -9.98 -17.83 -0.58
C LEU A 25 -10.08 -18.41 0.84
N ALA A 26 -10.39 -17.53 1.81
CA ALA A 26 -10.54 -17.86 3.22
C ALA A 26 -9.24 -18.30 3.95
N THR A 27 -8.06 -18.10 3.36
CA THR A 27 -6.78 -18.31 4.06
C THR A 27 -6.57 -17.23 5.13
N PRO A 28 -6.45 -17.59 6.43
CA PRO A 28 -6.19 -16.60 7.48
C PRO A 28 -4.77 -16.02 7.40
N ALA A 29 -4.62 -14.72 7.67
CA ALA A 29 -3.31 -14.12 7.87
C ALA A 29 -2.59 -14.76 9.08
N HIS A 30 -1.26 -14.71 9.08
CA HIS A 30 -0.42 -15.30 10.15
C HIS A 30 -0.60 -16.82 10.36
N SER A 31 -0.96 -17.55 9.30
CA SER A 31 -1.13 -19.00 9.33
C SER A 31 -0.08 -19.74 8.49
N TRP A 32 0.11 -21.04 8.74
CA TRP A 32 1.01 -21.87 7.91
C TRP A 32 0.48 -22.01 6.47
N GLN A 33 -0.85 -21.94 6.28
CA GLN A 33 -1.49 -21.93 4.97
C GLN A 33 -1.08 -20.69 4.17
N ALA A 34 -1.06 -19.50 4.81
CA ALA A 34 -0.59 -18.26 4.18
C ALA A 34 0.88 -18.34 3.78
N ALA A 35 1.73 -18.87 4.67
CA ALA A 35 3.16 -19.07 4.37
C ALA A 35 3.36 -20.02 3.17
N SER A 36 2.65 -21.14 3.16
CA SER A 36 2.73 -22.14 2.08
C SER A 36 2.20 -21.60 0.75
N ALA A 37 1.07 -20.87 0.78
CA ALA A 37 0.46 -20.28 -0.40
C ALA A 37 1.35 -19.20 -1.03
N SER A 38 2.07 -18.42 -0.22
CA SER A 38 2.95 -17.35 -0.70
C SER A 38 4.09 -17.87 -1.58
N GLY A 39 4.64 -19.05 -1.27
CA GLY A 39 5.68 -19.71 -2.08
C GLY A 39 5.15 -20.54 -3.25
N SER A 40 3.83 -20.58 -3.45
CA SER A 40 3.20 -21.37 -4.51
C SER A 40 3.21 -20.64 -5.86
N SER A 41 2.86 -21.36 -6.93
CA SER A 41 2.68 -20.76 -8.25
C SER A 41 1.56 -19.69 -8.29
N LEU A 42 0.53 -19.81 -7.44
CA LEU A 42 -0.49 -18.78 -7.26
C LEU A 42 0.11 -17.52 -6.63
N GLY A 43 0.87 -17.68 -5.55
CA GLY A 43 1.56 -16.59 -4.86
C GLY A 43 2.47 -15.80 -5.81
N MET A 44 3.33 -16.48 -6.56
CA MET A 44 4.22 -15.83 -7.54
C MET A 44 3.47 -15.11 -8.66
N LYS A 45 2.38 -15.68 -9.20
CA LYS A 45 1.59 -15.02 -10.24
C LYS A 45 0.89 -13.77 -9.70
N GLY A 46 0.32 -13.84 -8.50
CA GLY A 46 -0.27 -12.69 -7.83
C GLY A 46 0.76 -11.59 -7.54
N MET A 47 1.96 -11.97 -7.09
CA MET A 47 3.08 -11.04 -6.88
C MET A 47 3.49 -10.33 -8.18
N LEU A 48 3.64 -11.06 -9.28
CA LEU A 48 4.01 -10.46 -10.58
C LEU A 48 2.92 -9.51 -11.10
N LEU A 49 1.64 -9.82 -10.88
CA LEU A 49 0.55 -8.90 -11.20
C LEU A 49 0.68 -7.61 -10.37
N ALA A 50 0.85 -7.74 -9.05
CA ALA A 50 1.00 -6.59 -8.16
C ALA A 50 2.19 -5.71 -8.56
N ALA A 51 3.33 -6.32 -8.88
CA ALA A 51 4.53 -5.61 -9.33
C ALA A 51 4.29 -4.82 -10.62
N LYS A 52 3.59 -5.41 -11.61
CA LYS A 52 3.25 -4.73 -12.87
C LYS A 52 2.32 -3.55 -12.65
N VAL A 53 1.31 -3.70 -11.79
CA VAL A 53 0.38 -2.61 -11.47
C VAL A 53 1.09 -1.46 -10.78
N LEU A 54 1.93 -1.76 -9.77
CA LEU A 54 2.72 -0.72 -9.09
C LEU A 54 3.70 -0.01 -10.04
N ALA A 55 4.38 -0.76 -10.91
CA ALA A 55 5.28 -0.19 -11.91
C ALA A 55 4.54 0.68 -12.93
N GLY A 56 3.36 0.24 -13.39
CA GLY A 56 2.50 1.03 -14.28
C GLY A 56 2.03 2.33 -13.62
N ALA A 57 1.52 2.25 -12.39
CA ALA A 57 1.09 3.44 -11.65
C ALA A 57 2.24 4.42 -11.42
N ALA A 58 3.44 3.92 -11.08
CA ALA A 58 4.62 4.77 -10.96
C ALA A 58 5.01 5.42 -12.29
N PHE A 59 4.94 4.67 -13.39
CA PHE A 59 5.20 5.20 -14.73
C PHE A 59 4.22 6.30 -15.10
N ASP A 60 2.92 6.10 -14.88
CA ASP A 60 1.88 7.10 -15.16
C ASP A 60 2.15 8.39 -14.35
N LEU A 61 2.41 8.27 -13.05
CA LEU A 61 2.74 9.41 -12.18
C LEU A 61 3.98 10.18 -12.65
N MET A 62 4.99 9.47 -13.16
CA MET A 62 6.25 10.09 -13.60
C MET A 62 6.18 10.68 -15.01
N SER A 63 5.32 10.14 -15.88
CA SER A 63 5.26 10.48 -17.30
C SER A 63 4.16 11.47 -17.68
N ASP A 64 3.14 11.63 -16.83
CA ASP A 64 2.00 12.55 -17.04
C ASP A 64 2.40 14.04 -17.01
N GLY A 65 3.62 14.37 -16.56
CA GLY A 65 4.09 15.76 -16.49
C GLY A 65 3.63 16.51 -15.24
N GLY A 66 2.95 15.82 -14.30
CA GLY A 66 2.70 16.28 -12.94
C GLY A 66 1.23 16.47 -12.56
N SER A 67 0.27 16.39 -13.48
CA SER A 67 -1.16 16.61 -13.18
C SER A 67 -1.66 15.61 -12.15
N LEU A 68 -1.36 14.32 -12.33
CA LEU A 68 -1.76 13.28 -11.38
C LEU A 68 -1.17 13.49 -9.97
N VAL A 69 0.06 14.01 -9.88
CA VAL A 69 0.69 14.31 -8.59
C VAL A 69 0.02 15.51 -7.93
N GLU A 70 -0.29 16.56 -8.69
CA GLU A 70 -0.99 17.76 -8.18
C GLU A 70 -2.40 17.43 -7.70
N GLU A 71 -3.13 16.58 -8.43
CA GLU A 71 -4.45 16.10 -8.06
C GLU A 71 -4.40 15.30 -6.75
N ALA A 72 -3.48 14.33 -6.65
CA ALA A 72 -3.30 13.53 -5.44
C ALA A 72 -2.92 14.39 -4.23
N GLN A 73 -2.05 15.39 -4.42
CA GLN A 73 -1.67 16.35 -3.37
C GLN A 73 -2.84 17.24 -2.95
N THR A 74 -3.68 17.64 -3.90
CA THR A 74 -4.87 18.46 -3.64
C THR A 74 -5.92 17.69 -2.86
N GLU A 75 -6.17 16.43 -3.21
CA GLU A 75 -7.04 15.55 -2.44
C GLU A 75 -6.49 15.33 -1.03
N PHE A 76 -5.20 15.03 -0.92
CA PHE A 76 -4.54 14.80 0.36
C PHE A 76 -4.67 15.98 1.33
N LYS A 77 -4.48 17.21 0.84
CA LYS A 77 -4.63 18.43 1.65
C LYS A 77 -6.06 18.70 2.14
N LYS A 78 -7.08 18.07 1.54
CA LYS A 78 -8.48 18.16 1.99
C LYS A 78 -8.80 17.19 3.12
N LEU A 79 -7.98 16.15 3.29
CA LEU A 79 -8.03 15.29 4.46
C LEU A 79 -7.51 16.17 5.61
N GLU A 80 -8.39 16.75 6.41
CA GLU A 80 -8.05 17.54 7.60
C GLU A 80 -7.44 16.63 8.68
N LEU A 81 -6.26 16.07 8.40
CA LEU A 81 -5.57 15.12 9.25
C LEU A 81 -4.91 15.88 10.41
N ASP A 82 -5.02 15.33 11.61
CA ASP A 82 -4.18 15.75 12.73
C ASP A 82 -2.70 15.60 12.37
N ALA A 83 -1.87 16.53 12.85
CA ALA A 83 -0.42 16.43 12.66
C ALA A 83 0.09 15.08 13.16
N TYR A 84 0.80 14.34 12.30
CA TYR A 84 1.35 13.03 12.62
C TYR A 84 2.18 13.08 13.92
N LYS A 85 1.78 12.26 14.90
CA LYS A 85 2.50 12.07 16.16
C LYS A 85 2.90 10.60 16.26
N PRO A 86 4.18 10.24 16.00
CA PRO A 86 4.61 8.87 16.17
C PRO A 86 4.45 8.45 17.64
N LEU A 87 3.91 7.25 17.88
CA LEU A 87 3.58 6.76 19.23
C LEU A 87 4.75 6.82 20.21
N TYR A 88 5.98 6.56 19.74
CA TYR A 88 7.16 6.61 20.61
C TYR A 88 7.48 8.02 21.14
N LYS A 89 7.03 9.09 20.46
CA LYS A 89 7.18 10.48 20.92
C LYS A 89 6.05 10.94 21.83
N ALA A 90 4.93 10.20 21.91
CA ALA A 90 3.81 10.52 22.78
C ALA A 90 3.95 9.94 24.20
N LEU A 91 4.96 9.09 24.43
CA LEU A 91 5.24 8.40 25.69
C LEU A 91 6.31 9.10 26.56
N HIS A 92 6.78 10.27 26.15
CA HIS A 92 7.75 11.11 26.86
C HIS A 92 7.25 12.56 26.90
#